data_AF-A0A960UCK4-F1
#
_entry.id   AF-A0A960UCK4-F1
#
_cell.length_a   1.000
_cell.length_b   1.000
_cell.length_c   1.000
_cell.angle_alpha   90.00
_cell.angle_beta   90.00
_cell.angle_gamma   90.00
#
_symmetry.space_group_name_H-M   'P 1'
#
loop_
_entity.id
_entity.type
_entity.pdbx_description
1 polymer ?
#
loop_
_entity_poly.entity_id
_entity_poly.type
_entity_poly.pdbx_seq_one_letter_code
_entity_poly.pdbx_strand_id
1 'polypeptide(L)' 'ERLNKGIEICTKHHDNASRELLETILIAEEEHIDWIETQQQLINDIGLPNYLAQQI' A
#
# COMPACT_ATOMS: atom_id res chain seq x y z
N GLU A 1 8.24 5.95 4.35
CA GLU A 1 9.24 6.32 5.40
C GLU A 1 9.05 5.65 6.77
N ARG A 2 7.84 5.66 7.36
CA ARG A 2 7.61 5.11 8.72
C ARG A 2 8.00 3.64 8.88
N LEU A 3 7.55 2.79 7.94
CA LEU A 3 7.81 1.34 7.98
C LEU A 3 9.30 1.04 7.76
N ASN A 4 9.94 1.69 6.79
CA ASN A 4 11.39 1.56 6.56
C ASN A 4 12.23 1.91 7.81
N LYS A 5 11.86 2.98 8.53
CA LYS A 5 12.51 3.31 9.82
C LYS A 5 12.27 2.24 10.89
N GLY A 6 11.07 1.67 10.95
CA GLY A 6 10.75 0.56 11.84
C GLY A 6 11.56 -0.70 11.53
N ILE A 7 11.65 -1.07 10.25
CA ILE A 7 12.47 -2.19 9.76
C ILE A 7 13.94 -2.01 10.14
N GLU A 8 14.48 -0.79 9.99
CA GLU A 8 15.85 -0.47 10.38
C GLU A 8 16.07 -0.66 11.90
N ILE A 9 15.11 -0.22 12.74
CA ILE A 9 15.18 -0.41 14.20
C ILE A 9 15.15 -1.90 14.56
N CYS A 10 14.19 -2.66 14.02
CA CYS A 10 14.08 -4.10 14.27
C CYS A 10 15.36 -4.84 13.86
N THR A 11 15.94 -4.46 12.71
CA THR A 11 17.21 -5.01 12.21
C THR A 11 18.37 -4.73 13.17
N LYS A 12 18.51 -3.49 13.66
CA LYS A 12 19.56 -3.12 14.62
C LYS A 12 19.47 -3.91 15.93
N HIS A 13 18.26 -4.25 16.37
CA HIS A 13 18.03 -5.02 17.61
C HIS A 13 17.89 -6.53 17.40
N HIS A 14 18.07 -7.02 16.17
CA HIS A 14 17.98 -8.44 15.81
C HIS A 14 16.58 -9.04 16.07
N ASP A 15 15.55 -8.20 16.04
CA ASP A 15 14.15 -8.60 16.14
C ASP A 15 13.61 -8.98 14.75
N ASN A 16 13.85 -10.22 14.37
CA ASN A 16 13.53 -10.71 13.03
C ASN A 16 12.03 -10.84 12.77
N ALA A 17 11.24 -11.19 13.79
CA ALA A 17 9.79 -11.39 13.64
C ALA A 17 9.08 -10.06 13.38
N SER A 18 9.42 -9.02 14.14
CA SER A 18 8.86 -7.68 13.91
C SER A 18 9.34 -7.10 12.58
N ARG A 19 10.60 -7.33 12.19
CA ARG A 19 11.14 -6.90 10.88
C ARG A 19 10.30 -7.48 9.74
N GLU A 20 10.08 -8.80 9.73
CA GLU A 20 9.32 -9.49 8.68
C GLU A 20 7.86 -9.03 8.61
N LEU A 21 7.23 -8.82 9.77
CA LEU A 21 5.89 -8.26 9.83
C LEU A 21 5.83 -6.86 9.18
N LEU A 22 6.79 -5.98 9.50
CA LEU A 22 6.84 -4.63 8.93
C LEU A 22 7.13 -4.62 7.43
N GLU A 23 7.96 -5.54 6.94
CA GLU A 23 8.20 -5.74 5.51
C GLU A 23 6.94 -6.19 4.77
N THR A 24 6.17 -7.12 5.36
CA THR A 24 4.91 -7.58 4.79
C THR A 24 3.89 -6.44 4.69
N ILE A 25 3.79 -5.62 5.74
CA ILE A 25 2.93 -4.44 5.74
C ILE A 25 3.41 -3.45 4.68
N LEU A 26 4.71 -3.21 4.55
CA LEU A 26 5.25 -2.26 3.57
C LEU A 26 4.83 -2.64 2.14
N ILE A 27 4.97 -3.90 1.76
CA ILE A 27 4.58 -4.40 0.43
C ILE A 27 3.07 -4.21 0.22
N ALA A 28 2.25 -4.56 1.21
CA ALA A 28 0.80 -4.39 1.13
C ALA A 28 0.39 -2.91 0.94
N GLU A 29 1.10 -1.98 1.58
CA GLU A 29 0.83 -0.55 1.40
C GLU A 29 1.20 -0.06 -0.02
N GLU A 30 2.28 -0.59 -0.62
CA GLU A 30 2.63 -0.29 -2.01
C GLU A 30 1.55 -0.81 -2.98
N GLU A 31 1.10 -2.06 -2.79
CA GLU A 31 0.00 -2.63 -3.59
C GLU A 31 -1.31 -1.85 -3.40
N HIS A 32 -1.61 -1.36 -2.19
CA HIS A 32 -2.76 -0.51 -1.94
C HIS A 32 -2.65 0.84 -2.66
N ILE A 33 -1.46 1.45 -2.67
CA ILE A 33 -1.23 2.71 -3.40
C ILE A 33 -1.46 2.50 -4.90
N ASP A 34 -0.84 1.48 -5.49
CA ASP A 34 -0.99 1.15 -6.91
C ASP A 34 -2.46 0.92 -7.29
N TRP A 35 -3.20 0.20 -6.44
CA TRP A 35 -4.63 -0.02 -6.65
C TRP A 35 -5.43 1.29 -6.60
N ILE A 36 -5.17 2.15 -5.60
CA ILE A 36 -5.84 3.44 -5.46
C ILE A 36 -5.54 4.35 -6.65
N GLU A 37 -4.30 4.42 -7.10
CA GLU A 37 -3.89 5.20 -8.27
C GLU A 37 -4.60 4.70 -9.54
N THR A 38 -4.70 3.39 -9.70
CA THR A 38 -5.48 2.79 -10.79
C THR A 38 -6.95 3.21 -10.73
N GLN A 39 -7.57 3.22 -9.54
CA GLN A 39 -8.97 3.64 -9.40
C GLN A 39 -9.15 5.12 -9.73
N GLN A 40 -8.22 5.98 -9.30
CA GLN A 40 -8.24 7.40 -9.63
C GLN A 40 -8.09 7.63 -11.14
N GLN A 41 -7.21 6.88 -11.80
CA GLN A 41 -7.04 6.96 -13.24
C GLN A 41 -8.32 6.55 -13.97
N LEU A 42 -8.96 5.45 -13.57
CA LEU A 42 -10.24 5.03 -14.12
C LEU A 42 -11.30 6.12 -13.95
N ILE A 43 -11.42 6.72 -12.77
CA ILE A 43 -12.36 7.83 -12.53
C ILE A 43 -12.08 9.00 -13.48
N ASN A 44 -10.82 9.33 -13.73
CA ASN A 44 -10.42 10.40 -14.66
C ASN A 44 -10.78 10.05 -16.11
N ASP A 45 -10.63 8.79 -16.52
CA ASP A 45 -10.82 8.35 -17.90
C ASP A 45 -12.31 8.23 -18.29
N ILE A 46 -13.13 7.66 -17.41
CA ILE A 46 -14.55 7.38 -17.72
C ILE A 46 -15.55 8.28 -16.97
N GLY A 47 -15.08 9.07 -16.02
CA GLY A 47 -15.91 9.90 -15.16
C GLY A 47 -16.52 9.13 -13.99
N LEU A 48 -16.72 9.83 -12.87
CA LEU A 48 -17.22 9.25 -11.62
C LEU A 48 -18.55 8.47 -11.77
N PRO A 49 -19.58 8.95 -12.52
CA PRO A 49 -20.82 8.19 -12.67
C PRO A 49 -20.64 6.82 -13.35
N ASN A 50 -19.81 6.76 -14.40
CA ASN A 50 -19.55 5.51 -15.12
C ASN A 50 -18.67 4.56 -14.30
N TYR A 51 -17.70 5.09 -13.56
CA TYR A 51 -16.90 4.30 -12.63
C TYR A 51 -17.78 3.65 -11.54
N LEU A 52 -18.65 4.42 -10.87
CA LEU A 52 -19.53 3.88 -9.83
C LEU A 52 -20.51 2.83 -10.36
N ALA A 53 -20.97 2.96 -11.61
CA ALA A 53 -21.83 1.96 -12.23
C ALA A 53 -21.13 0.59 -12.42
N GLN A 54 -19.80 0.53 -12.43
CA GLN A 54 -19.02 -0.72 -12.52
C GLN A 54 -18.71 -1.34 -11.14
N GLN A 55 -19.03 -0.66 -10.03
CA GLN A 55 -18.73 -1.08 -8.67
C GLN A 55 -19.95 -1.68 -7.93
N ILE A 56 -21.09 -1.80 -8.62
CA ILE A 56 -22.33 -2.45 -8.13
C ILE A 56 -22.35 -3.89 -8.59
#